data_AF-A0A0F3MXC1-F1
#
_entry.id   AF-A0A0F3MXC1-F1
#
_cell.length_a   1.000
_cell.length_b   1.000
_cell.length_c   1.000
_cell.angle_alpha   90.00
_cell.angle_beta   90.00
_cell.angle_gamma   90.00
#
_symmetry.space_group_name_H-M   'P 1'
#
loop_
_entity.id
_entity.type
_entity.pdbx_description
1 polymer ?
#
loop_
_entity_poly.entity_id
_entity_poly.type
_entity_poly.pdbx_seq_one_letter_code
_entity_poly.pdbx_strand_id
1 'polypeptide(L)' 'MTRLSIDIPNELHHFLKVHTAHKNDTIMNFVREAIYHKIEQEKELNAESIKILEESAKGLNINKYSSYKEMYKKLNLI' A
#
# COMPACT_ATOMS: atom_id res chain seq x y z
N MET A 1 -9.90 3.86 22.57
CA MET A 1 -10.03 2.53 21.94
C MET A 1 -11.22 2.58 21.01
N THR A 2 -11.03 2.32 19.71
CA THR A 2 -12.12 2.35 18.72
C THR A 2 -12.53 0.91 18.41
N ARG A 3 -13.84 0.64 18.33
CA ARG A 3 -14.37 -0.68 18.01
C ARG A 3 -14.59 -0.81 16.50
N LEU A 4 -13.99 -1.84 15.90
CA LEU A 4 -14.28 -2.28 14.53
C LEU A 4 -15.20 -3.50 14.59
N SER A 5 -16.21 -3.56 13.72
CA SER A 5 -17.06 -4.74 13.54
C SER A 5 -17.07 -5.07 12.05
N ILE A 6 -16.86 -6.34 11.73
CA ILE A 6 -16.70 -6.83 10.36
C ILE A 6 -17.60 -8.05 10.21
N ASP A 7 -18.46 -8.03 9.20
CA ASP A 7 -19.25 -9.20 8.83
C ASP A 7 -18.38 -10.13 7.98
N ILE A 8 -18.21 -11.37 8.44
CA ILE A 8 -17.43 -12.40 7.75
C ILE A 8 -18.21 -13.72 7.71
N PRO A 9 -17.98 -14.57 6.69
CA PRO A 9 -18.57 -15.90 6.66
C PRO A 9 -18.17 -16.73 7.89
N ASN A 10 -19.12 -17.54 8.39
CA ASN A 10 -18.88 -18.41 9.57
C ASN A 10 -17.68 -19.35 9.39
N GLU A 11 -17.47 -19.85 8.17
CA GLU A 11 -16.32 -20.70 7.83
C GLU A 11 -14.99 -19.98 8.04
N LEU A 12 -14.91 -18.72 7.58
CA LEU A 12 -13.72 -17.89 7.76
C LEU A 12 -13.50 -17.55 9.24
N HIS A 13 -14.57 -17.23 9.98
CA HIS A 13 -14.48 -16.99 11.43
C HIS A 13 -13.96 -18.23 12.17
N HIS A 14 -14.47 -19.41 11.83
CA HIS A 14 -14.01 -20.67 12.42
C HIS A 14 -12.53 -20.94 12.10
N PHE A 15 -12.14 -20.77 10.84
CA PHE A 15 -10.75 -20.90 10.41
C PHE A 15 -9.82 -19.97 11.20
N LEU A 16 -10.17 -18.68 11.31
CA LEU A 16 -9.37 -17.70 12.05
C LEU A 16 -9.23 -18.11 13.52
N LYS A 17 -10.31 -18.58 14.15
CA LYS A 17 -10.29 -19.02 15.55
C LYS A 17 -9.30 -20.18 15.78
N VAL A 18 -9.33 -21.18 14.90
CA VAL A 18 -8.42 -22.34 14.97
C VAL A 18 -6.98 -21.90 14.69
N HIS A 19 -6.78 -21.12 13.63
CA HIS A 19 -5.46 -20.64 13.21
C HIS A 19 -4.75 -19.82 14.30
N THR A 20 -5.45 -18.88 14.93
CA THR A 20 -4.86 -18.04 15.98
C THR A 20 -4.60 -18.84 17.25
N ALA A 21 -5.46 -19.80 17.60
CA ALA A 21 -5.24 -20.69 18.74
C ALA A 21 -3.95 -21.53 18.59
N HIS A 22 -3.69 -22.09 17.41
CA HIS A 22 -2.44 -22.81 17.13
C HIS A 22 -1.18 -21.94 17.28
N LYS A 23 -1.32 -20.63 17.08
CA LYS A 23 -0.24 -19.65 17.21
C LYS A 23 -0.19 -18.98 18.58
N ASN A 24 -1.01 -19.41 19.53
CA ASN A 24 -1.15 -18.79 20.84
C ASN A 24 -1.50 -17.28 20.76
N ASP A 25 -2.32 -16.90 19.77
CA ASP A 25 -2.71 -15.53 19.48
C ASP A 25 -4.25 -15.38 19.41
N THR A 26 -4.71 -14.14 19.25
CA THR A 26 -6.14 -13.80 19.17
C THR A 26 -6.54 -13.32 17.77
N ILE A 27 -7.80 -13.57 17.39
CA ILE A 27 -8.38 -13.02 16.15
C ILE A 27 -8.23 -11.49 16.11
N MET A 28 -8.39 -10.82 17.25
CA MET A 28 -8.22 -9.36 17.36
C MET A 28 -6.82 -8.92 16.95
N ASN A 29 -5.78 -9.56 17.47
CA ASN A 29 -4.40 -9.22 17.13
C ASN A 29 -4.11 -9.55 15.66
N PHE A 30 -4.51 -10.72 15.18
CA PHE A 30 -4.36 -11.09 13.78
C PHE A 30 -4.96 -10.06 12.82
N VAL A 31 -6.20 -9.62 13.08
CA VAL A 31 -6.87 -8.60 12.26
C VAL A 31 -6.16 -7.24 12.37
N ARG A 32 -5.71 -6.87 13.57
CA ARG A 32 -4.96 -5.63 13.78
C ARG A 32 -3.66 -5.61 12.97
N GLU A 33 -2.87 -6.67 13.04
CA GLU A 33 -1.62 -6.79 12.29
C GLU A 33 -1.87 -6.81 10.77
N ALA A 34 -2.91 -7.50 10.31
CA ALA A 34 -3.28 -7.50 8.90
C ALA A 34 -3.64 -6.08 8.39
N ILE A 35 -4.35 -5.29 9.19
CA ILE A 35 -4.66 -3.89 8.86
C ILE A 35 -3.38 -3.06 8.79
N TYR A 36 -2.50 -3.16 9.79
CA TYR A 36 -1.23 -2.41 9.78
C TYR A 36 -0.35 -2.78 8.59
N HIS A 37 -0.17 -4.06 8.32
CA HIS A 37 0.61 -4.55 7.20
C HIS A 37 0.04 -4.05 5.86
N LYS A 38 -1.28 -4.04 5.69
CA LYS A 38 -1.91 -3.50 4.47
C LYS A 38 -1.64 -2.01 4.30
N ILE A 39 -1.73 -1.23 5.38
CA ILE A 39 -1.42 0.21 5.36
C ILE A 39 0.06 0.43 5.02
N GLU A 40 0.96 -0.39 5.54
CA GLU A 40 2.39 -0.31 5.21
C GLU A 40 2.66 -0.65 3.75
N GLN A 41 2.05 -1.71 3.21
CA GLN A 41 2.14 -2.04 1.79
C GLN A 41 1.61 -0.95 0.86
N GLU A 42 0.57 -0.21 1.26
CA GLU A 42 0.08 0.93 0.47
C GLU A 42 1.01 2.14 0.52
N LYS A 43 1.88 2.23 1.53
CA LYS A 43 2.96 3.22 1.57
C LYS A 43 4.17 2.78 0.74
N GLU A 44 4.31 1.47 0.49
CA GLU A 44 5.33 0.98 -0.42
C GLU A 44 5.00 1.38 -1.87
N LEU A 45 6.04 1.72 -2.62
CA LEU A 45 5.89 2.04 -4.03
C LEU A 45 5.42 0.80 -4.78
N ASN A 46 4.36 0.94 -5.57
CA ASN A 46 3.94 -0.13 -6.47
C ASN A 46 5.02 -0.39 -7.54
N ALA A 47 4.94 -1.55 -8.20
CA ALA A 47 5.96 -1.97 -9.17
C ALA A 47 6.20 -0.96 -10.30
N GLU A 48 5.16 -0.25 -10.74
CA GLU A 48 5.26 0.80 -11.75
C GLU A 48 6.09 1.99 -11.24
N SER A 49 5.83 2.43 -10.00
CA SER A 49 6.57 3.52 -9.36
C SER A 49 8.05 3.17 -9.15
N ILE A 50 8.34 1.93 -8.75
CA ILE A 50 9.73 1.43 -8.63
C ILE A 50 10.42 1.47 -9.99
N LYS A 51 9.76 0.98 -11.05
CA LYS A 51 10.31 0.99 -12.40
C LYS A 51 10.63 2.41 -12.89
N ILE A 52 9.74 3.37 -12.65
CA ILE A 52 9.95 4.78 -13.01
C ILE A 52 11.18 5.36 -12.27
N LEU A 53 11.36 5.02 -11.00
CA LEU A 53 12.54 5.44 -10.24
C LEU A 53 13.84 4.82 -10.79
N GLU A 54 13.83 3.55 -11.15
CA GLU A 54 14.99 2.89 -11.74
C GLU A 54 15.38 3.45 -13.11
N GLU A 55 14.39 3.74 -13.97
CA GLU A 55 14.60 4.38 -15.26
C GLU A 55 15.18 5.79 -15.07
N SER A 56 14.60 6.56 -14.15
CA SER A 56 15.07 7.91 -13.81
C SER A 56 16.51 7.88 -13.27
N ALA A 57 16.84 6.94 -12.38
CA ALA A 57 18.21 6.81 -11.84
C ALA A 57 19.25 6.50 -12.93
N LYS A 58 18.84 5.86 -14.03
CA LYS A 58 19.67 5.59 -15.21
C LYS A 58 19.68 6.75 -16.22
N GLY A 59 18.98 7.85 -15.93
CA GLY A 59 18.84 9.01 -16.81
C GLY A 59 17.87 8.79 -17.97
N LEU A 60 17.06 7.73 -17.95
CA LEU A 60 16.08 7.42 -18.99
C LEU A 60 14.77 8.16 -18.71
N ASN A 61 14.07 8.56 -19.78
CA ASN A 61 12.76 9.21 -19.71
C ASN A 61 12.70 10.47 -18.82
N ILE A 62 13.84 11.13 -18.58
CA ILE A 62 13.92 12.40 -17.84
C ILE A 62 13.75 13.58 -18.79
N ASN A 63 12.70 14.36 -18.57
CA ASN A 63 12.51 15.63 -19.24
C ASN A 63 13.25 16.76 -18.50
N LYS A 64 13.95 17.61 -19.26
CA LYS A 64 14.58 18.83 -18.74
C LYS A 64 13.82 20.04 -19.25
N TYR A 65 13.63 21.01 -18.37
CA TYR A 65 12.97 22.27 -18.67
C TYR A 65 13.89 23.42 -18.24
N SER A 66 13.89 24.48 -19.02
CA SER A 66 14.68 25.69 -18.74
C SER A 66 14.04 26.59 -17.69
N SER A 67 12.73 26.45 -17.45
CA SER A 67 11.98 27.22 -16.45
C SER A 67 10.70 26.50 -16.03
N TYR A 68 10.14 26.89 -14.88
CA TYR A 68 8.84 26.36 -14.42
C TYR A 68 7.72 26.64 -15.44
N LYS A 69 7.74 27.82 -16.09
CA LYS A 69 6.70 28.22 -17.05
C LYS A 69 6.71 27.33 -18.30
N GLU A 70 7.89 26.93 -18.77
CA GLU A 70 8.03 25.98 -19.87
C GLU A 70 7.49 24.59 -19.49
N MET A 71 7.83 24.12 -18.28
CA MET A 71 7.36 22.84 -17.75
C MET A 71 5.83 22.78 -17.69
N TYR A 72 5.19 23.78 -17.10
CA TYR A 72 3.73 23.81 -16.96
C TYR A 72 3.01 23.81 -18.32
N LYS A 73 3.55 24.55 -19.30
CA LYS A 73 3.02 24.55 -20.68
C LYS A 73 3.15 23.18 -21.34
N LYS A 74 4.30 22.49 -21.19
CA LYS A 74 4.51 21.14 -21.75
C LYS A 74 3.69 20.05 -21.05
N LEU A 75 3.35 20.25 -19.78
CA LEU A 75 2.46 19.36 -19.02
C LEU A 75 0.97 19.70 -19.18
N ASN A 76 0.61 20.70 -19.99
CA ASN A 76 -0.75 21.19 -20.16
C ASN A 76 -1.46 21.54 -18.83
N LEU A 77 -0.70 22.10 -17.88
CA LEU A 77 -1.23 22.49 -16.57
C LEU A 77 -1.70 23.95 -16.53
N ILE A 78 -1.27 24.78 -17.50
CA ILE A 78 -1.65 26.19 -17.73
C ILE A 78 -1.61 26.47 -19.24
#